data_AF-A0A1Y2UEU4-F1
#
_entry.id   AF-A0A1Y2UEU4-F1
#
_cell.length_a   1.000
_cell.length_b   1.000
_cell.length_c   1.000
_cell.angle_alpha   90.00
_cell.angle_beta   90.00
_cell.angle_gamma   90.00
#
_symmetry.space_group_name_H-M   'P 1'
#
loop_
_entity.id
_entity.type
_entity.pdbx_description
1 polymer ?
#
loop_
_entity_poly.entity_id
_entity_poly.type
_entity_poly.pdbx_seq_one_letter_code
_entity_poly.pdbx_strand_id
1 'polypeptide(L)'
;MASQGLRPHMHATARVTAPAVPKLGPVSSRILPSLLVLGAAYTVGTYVRKQLSREAGTMDRIFSQQNTPEVEAARKKALQVEVNGDPRNNLLNFLGWS
;
A
#
# COMPACT_ATOMS: atom_id res chain seq x y z
N MET A 1 67.02 31.79 -37.13
CA MET A 1 66.25 30.57 -37.45
C MET A 1 66.03 29.79 -36.17
N ALA A 2 64.80 29.34 -35.99
CA ALA A 2 64.20 28.87 -34.73
C ALA A 2 64.69 27.47 -34.29
N SER A 3 64.58 27.19 -32.99
CA SER A 3 63.99 25.92 -32.55
C SER A 3 63.38 26.12 -31.15
N GLN A 4 62.06 26.27 -31.14
CA GLN A 4 61.23 26.43 -29.96
C GLN A 4 60.98 25.02 -29.40
N GLY A 5 61.66 24.68 -28.30
CA GLY A 5 61.49 23.40 -27.62
C GLY A 5 60.06 23.22 -27.11
N LEU A 6 59.34 22.27 -27.69
CA LEU A 6 57.98 21.89 -27.37
C LEU A 6 57.92 21.34 -25.93
N ARG A 7 57.36 22.10 -24.98
CA ARG A 7 57.12 21.63 -23.60
C ARG A 7 55.83 20.80 -23.58
N PRO A 8 55.86 19.50 -23.30
CA PRO A 8 54.64 18.73 -23.10
C PRO A 8 54.02 19.15 -21.76
N HIS A 9 52.88 19.84 -21.84
CA HIS A 9 52.02 20.14 -20.71
C HIS A 9 51.31 18.84 -20.34
N MET A 10 51.83 18.16 -19.31
CA MET A 10 51.17 16.99 -18.74
C MET A 10 49.87 17.44 -18.06
N HIS A 11 48.73 17.24 -18.72
CA HIS A 11 47.43 17.29 -18.06
C HIS A 11 47.31 16.06 -17.15
N ALA A 12 47.54 16.27 -15.85
CA ALA A 12 47.23 15.28 -14.83
C ALA A 12 45.70 15.13 -14.75
N THR A 13 45.15 14.16 -15.46
CA THR A 13 43.78 13.70 -15.27
C THR A 13 43.71 12.95 -13.94
N ALA A 14 43.16 13.59 -12.92
CA ALA A 14 42.83 12.92 -11.67
C ALA A 14 41.84 11.79 -11.97
N ARG A 15 42.28 10.54 -11.85
CA ARG A 15 41.41 9.37 -11.91
C ARG A 15 40.45 9.45 -10.71
N VAL A 16 39.19 9.77 -10.98
CA VAL A 16 38.11 9.58 -10.00
C VAL A 16 38.00 8.08 -9.77
N THR A 17 38.47 7.61 -8.60
CA THR A 17 38.26 6.24 -8.17
C THR A 17 36.80 6.09 -7.76
N ALA A 18 36.07 5.23 -8.48
CA ALA A 18 34.70 4.90 -8.10
C ALA A 18 34.68 4.33 -6.66
N PRO A 19 33.66 4.66 -5.84
CA PRO A 19 33.56 4.12 -4.50
C PRO A 19 33.48 2.60 -4.56
N ALA A 20 34.28 1.92 -3.75
CA ALA A 20 34.30 0.47 -3.67
C ALA A 20 32.94 -0.02 -3.16
N VAL A 21 32.17 -0.69 -4.03
CA VAL A 21 30.95 -1.39 -3.61
C VAL A 21 31.38 -2.57 -2.76
N PRO A 22 30.94 -2.68 -1.49
CA PRO A 22 31.31 -3.80 -0.65
C PRO A 22 30.81 -5.10 -1.32
N LYS A 23 31.72 -6.04 -1.57
CA LYS A 23 31.39 -7.38 -2.06
C LYS A 23 30.65 -8.13 -0.95
N LEU A 24 29.33 -8.17 -1.05
CA LEU A 24 28.47 -9.01 -0.23
C LEU A 24 28.90 -10.47 -0.43
N GLY A 25 29.16 -11.19 0.66
CA GLY A 25 29.55 -12.60 0.60
C GLY A 25 28.50 -13.48 -0.10
N PRO A 26 28.85 -14.70 -0.55
CA PRO A 26 27.99 -15.54 -1.40
C PRO A 26 26.63 -15.87 -0.77
N VAL A 27 26.56 -15.95 0.56
CA VAL A 27 25.30 -16.14 1.30
C VAL A 27 24.41 -14.89 1.24
N SER A 28 25.00 -13.70 1.36
CA SER A 28 24.27 -12.44 1.32
C SER A 28 23.74 -12.11 -0.07
N SER A 29 24.49 -12.44 -1.14
CA SER A 29 24.03 -12.26 -2.53
C SER A 29 22.82 -13.13 -2.89
N ARG A 30 22.58 -14.25 -2.20
CA ARG A 30 21.45 -15.16 -2.48
C ARG A 30 20.20 -14.80 -1.70
N ILE A 31 20.35 -14.30 -0.47
CA ILE A 31 19.23 -14.08 0.45
C ILE A 31 18.67 -12.66 0.35
N LEU A 32 19.52 -11.68 -0.02
CA LEU A 32 19.14 -10.27 -0.08
C LEU A 32 17.92 -10.00 -1.00
N PRO A 33 17.82 -10.57 -2.23
CA PRO A 33 16.65 -10.34 -3.07
C PRO A 33 15.34 -10.82 -2.44
N SER A 34 15.36 -11.99 -1.80
CA SER A 34 14.17 -12.55 -1.13
C SER A 34 13.75 -11.69 0.07
N LEU A 35 14.70 -11.20 0.86
CA LEU A 35 14.40 -10.29 1.97
C LEU A 35 13.81 -8.96 1.49
N LEU A 36 14.28 -8.43 0.36
CA LEU A 36 13.71 -7.22 -0.23
C LEU A 36 12.25 -7.43 -0.64
N VAL A 37 11.95 -8.55 -1.30
CA VAL A 37 10.57 -8.89 -1.70
C VAL A 37 9.68 -9.07 -0.48
N LEU A 38 10.14 -9.81 0.54
CA LEU A 38 9.40 -9.99 1.79
C LEU A 38 9.14 -8.67 2.51
N GLY A 39 10.15 -7.81 2.61
CA GLY A 39 10.02 -6.47 3.21
C GLY A 39 9.04 -5.59 2.46
N ALA A 40 9.09 -5.59 1.12
CA ALA A 40 8.16 -4.85 0.27
C ALA A 40 6.72 -5.36 0.44
N ALA A 41 6.51 -6.68 0.35
CA ALA A 41 5.19 -7.29 0.52
C ALA A 41 4.59 -7.00 1.90
N TYR A 42 5.40 -7.11 2.97
CA TYR A 42 4.98 -6.78 4.32
C TYR A 42 4.60 -5.30 4.46
N THR A 43 5.39 -4.40 3.90
CA THR A 43 5.13 -2.95 3.97
C THR A 43 3.83 -2.60 3.25
N VAL A 44 3.62 -3.12 2.04
CA VAL A 44 2.38 -2.89 1.29
C VAL A 44 1.19 -3.50 2.02
N GLY A 45 1.30 -4.76 2.48
CA GLY A 45 0.22 -5.44 3.20
C GLY A 45 -0.19 -4.71 4.48
N THR A 46 0.77 -4.24 5.27
CA THR A 46 0.48 -3.46 6.49
C THR A 46 -0.12 -2.10 6.17
N TYR A 47 0.31 -1.43 5.11
CA TYR A 47 -0.26 -0.16 4.66
C TYR A 47 -1.71 -0.32 4.22
N VAL A 48 -2.01 -1.30 3.36
CA VAL A 48 -3.37 -1.62 2.91
C VAL A 48 -4.26 -1.95 4.09
N ARG A 49 -3.80 -2.82 5.01
CA ARG A 49 -4.54 -3.15 6.24
C ARG A 49 -4.87 -1.91 7.06
N LYS A 50 -3.90 -0.99 7.26
CA LYS A 50 -4.13 0.26 7.98
C LYS A 50 -5.16 1.15 7.31
N GLN A 51 -5.15 1.24 5.98
CA GLN A 51 -6.16 2.00 5.25
C GLN A 51 -7.54 1.38 5.39
N LEU A 52 -7.68 0.07 5.21
CA LEU A 52 -8.96 -0.62 5.38
C LEU A 52 -9.51 -0.43 6.79
N SER A 53 -8.69 -0.54 7.83
CA SER A 53 -9.14 -0.33 9.21
C SER A 53 -9.58 1.11 9.49
N ARG A 54 -8.92 2.10 8.88
CA ARG A 54 -9.33 3.51 8.99
C ARG A 54 -10.65 3.75 8.28
N GLU A 55 -10.78 3.25 7.07
CA GLU A 55 -11.99 3.44 6.26
C GLU A 55 -13.19 2.70 6.85
N ALA A 56 -12.97 1.48 7.35
CA ALA A 56 -14.01 0.73 8.07
C ALA A 56 -14.58 1.53 9.25
N GLY A 57 -13.72 2.15 10.06
CA GLY A 57 -14.17 3.00 11.17
C GLY A 57 -14.97 4.24 10.70
N THR A 58 -14.58 4.85 9.57
CA THR A 58 -15.33 5.95 8.97
C THR A 58 -16.69 5.49 8.46
N MET A 59 -16.76 4.37 7.74
CA MET A 59 -18.01 3.80 7.24
C MET A 59 -18.93 3.37 8.38
N ASP A 60 -18.41 2.71 9.41
CA ASP A 60 -19.16 2.34 10.61
C ASP A 60 -19.77 3.56 11.29
N ARG A 61 -19.00 4.65 11.39
CA ARG A 61 -19.52 5.91 11.94
C ARG A 61 -20.66 6.46 11.08
N ILE A 62 -20.52 6.49 9.76
CA ILE A 62 -21.57 6.96 8.84
C ILE A 62 -22.83 6.08 8.96
N PHE A 63 -22.67 4.76 8.93
CA PHE A 63 -23.79 3.84 9.06
C PHE A 63 -24.47 3.93 10.43
N SER A 64 -23.70 4.13 11.51
CA SER A 64 -24.26 4.32 12.85
C SER A 64 -25.17 5.54 12.94
N GLN A 65 -24.88 6.61 12.20
CA GLN A 65 -25.72 7.80 12.13
C GLN A 65 -27.04 7.57 11.37
N GLN A 66 -27.06 6.63 10.45
CA GLN A 66 -28.25 6.28 9.66
C GLN A 66 -29.07 5.13 10.24
N ASN A 67 -28.54 4.42 11.25
CA ASN A 67 -29.22 3.31 11.92
C ASN A 67 -29.90 3.77 13.23
N THR A 68 -30.45 4.98 13.26
CA THR A 68 -31.29 5.41 14.38
C THR A 68 -32.67 4.74 14.33
N PRO A 69 -33.36 4.57 15.47
CA PRO A 69 -34.69 3.95 15.49
C PRO A 69 -35.70 4.65 14.57
N GLU A 70 -35.62 5.97 14.46
CA GLU A 70 -36.52 6.76 13.61
C GLU A 70 -36.28 6.49 12.12
N VAL A 71 -35.02 6.41 11.70
CA VAL A 71 -34.66 6.15 10.29
C VAL A 71 -34.97 4.71 9.93
N GLU A 72 -34.72 3.75 10.82
CA GLU A 72 -35.11 2.35 10.62
C GLU A 72 -36.64 2.19 10.55
N ALA A 73 -37.42 2.90 11.37
CA ALA A 73 -38.88 2.90 11.28
C ALA A 73 -39.37 3.49 9.94
N ALA A 74 -38.77 4.60 9.49
CA ALA A 74 -39.08 5.20 8.19
C ALA A 74 -38.72 4.25 7.03
N ARG A 75 -37.56 3.59 7.10
CA ARG A 75 -37.08 2.60 6.12
C ARG A 75 -38.02 1.38 6.06
N LYS A 76 -38.43 0.85 7.21
CA LYS A 76 -39.40 -0.26 7.29
C LYS A 76 -40.75 0.11 6.69
N LYS A 77 -41.23 1.33 6.94
CA LYS A 77 -42.45 1.85 6.33
C LYS A 77 -42.34 1.99 4.81
N ALA A 78 -41.23 2.57 4.33
CA ALA A 78 -41.00 2.75 2.89
C ALA A 78 -40.90 1.42 2.13
N LEU A 79 -40.27 0.41 2.73
CA LEU A 79 -40.13 -0.93 2.17
C LEU A 79 -41.37 -1.81 2.44
N GLN A 80 -42.38 -1.30 3.13
CA GLN A 80 -43.60 -2.03 3.50
C GLN A 80 -43.27 -3.38 4.16
N VAL A 81 -42.30 -3.38 5.08
CA VAL A 81 -41.76 -4.59 5.72
C VAL A 81 -42.85 -5.42 6.43
N GLU A 82 -43.89 -4.78 6.95
CA GLU A 82 -45.03 -5.46 7.58
C GLU A 82 -45.88 -6.27 6.60
N VAL A 83 -45.94 -5.84 5.33
CA VAL A 83 -46.77 -6.48 4.30
C VAL A 83 -45.94 -7.47 3.47
N ASN A 84 -44.70 -7.08 3.12
CA ASN A 84 -43.87 -7.81 2.16
C ASN A 84 -42.72 -8.60 2.83
N GLY A 85 -42.53 -8.46 4.14
CA GLY A 85 -41.39 -9.00 4.87
C GLY A 85 -40.14 -8.14 4.75
N ASP A 86 -39.16 -8.36 5.65
CA ASP A 86 -37.90 -7.64 5.61
C ASP A 86 -36.99 -8.23 4.51
N PRO A 87 -36.60 -7.47 3.48
CA PRO A 87 -35.73 -7.98 2.42
C PRO A 87 -34.36 -8.46 2.93
N ARG A 88 -33.90 -8.01 4.11
CA ARG A 88 -32.66 -8.48 4.75
C ARG A 88 -32.75 -9.93 5.22
N ASN A 89 -33.96 -10.42 5.49
CA ASN A 89 -34.22 -11.78 5.98
C ASN A 89 -34.53 -12.77 4.85
N ASN A 90 -34.42 -12.36 3.58
CA ASN A 90 -34.64 -13.25 2.45
C ASN A 90 -33.47 -14.25 2.31
N LEU A 91 -33.77 -15.49 1.89
CA LEU A 91 -32.82 -16.54 1.49
C LEU A 91 -31.71 -16.05 0.54
N LEU A 92 -32.02 -15.10 -0.34
CA LEU A 92 -31.02 -14.51 -1.25
C LEU A 92 -29.95 -13.68 -0.54
N ASN A 93 -30.18 -13.29 0.73
CA ASN A 93 -29.25 -12.52 1.54
C ASN A 93 -28.49 -13.40 2.56
N PHE A 94 -28.24 -14.68 2.25
CA PHE A 94 -27.58 -15.62 3.17
C PHE A 94 -26.18 -15.18 3.63
N LEU A 95 -25.48 -14.36 2.83
CA LEU A 95 -24.16 -13.82 3.18
C LEU A 95 -24.21 -12.75 4.29
N GLY A 96 -25.39 -12.17 4.55
CA GLY A 96 -25.59 -11.15 5.57
C GLY A 96 -26.13 -11.69 6.90
N TRP A 97 -26.30 -13.01 7.03
CA TRP A 97 -26.77 -13.65 8.26
C TRP A 97 -25.59 -13.87 9.23
N SER A 98 -25.29 -12.86 10.04
CA SER A 98 -24.32 -12.94 11.14
C SER A 98 -24.82 -12.21 12.36
#